data_AF-A0A2S9GBP8-F1
#
_entry.id   AF-A0A2S9GBP8-F1
#
_cell.length_a   1.000
_cell.length_b   1.000
_cell.length_c   1.000
_cell.angle_alpha   90.00
_cell.angle_beta   90.00
_cell.angle_gamma   90.00
#
_symmetry.space_group_name_H-M   'P 1'
#
loop_
_entity.id
_entity.type
_entity.pdbx_description
1 polymer ?
#
loop_
_entity_poly.entity_id
_entity_poly.type
_entity_poly.pdbx_seq_one_letter_code
_entity_poly.pdbx_strand_id
1 'polypeptide(L)'
;NGPYVIFAPTNEAFAALPPEQLEVLRTDAAALTSLVYYHAFLGLLGPDDVKGQRPTQEGTEIEVTGSGGDIQVNETAKVVCGGI
;
A
#
# COMPACT_ATOMS: atom_id res chain seq x y z
N ASN A 1 -11.05 3.52 -15.86
CA ASN A 1 -11.66 3.21 -14.56
C ASN A 1 -11.62 1.71 -14.37
N GLY A 2 -10.57 1.20 -13.73
CA GLY A 2 -10.41 -0.20 -13.39
C GLY A 2 -10.43 -0.38 -11.86
N PRO A 3 -10.49 -1.62 -11.37
CA PRO A 3 -10.36 -1.89 -9.94
C PRO A 3 -8.97 -1.47 -9.46
N TYR A 4 -8.94 -0.72 -8.37
CA TYR A 4 -7.70 -0.37 -7.67
C TYR A 4 -7.69 -1.03 -6.32
N VAL A 5 -6.52 -1.52 -5.96
CA VAL A 5 -6.24 -1.99 -4.61
C VAL A 5 -5.44 -0.89 -3.94
N ILE A 6 -5.96 -0.43 -2.81
CA ILE A 6 -5.33 0.60 -1.99
C ILE A 6 -5.01 -0.02 -0.65
N PHE A 7 -3.74 -0.07 -0.29
CA PHE A 7 -3.29 -0.53 1.01
C PHE A 7 -2.97 0.68 1.88
N ALA A 8 -3.99 1.28 2.49
CA ALA A 8 -3.80 2.49 3.29
C ALA A 8 -3.07 2.18 4.61
N PRO A 9 -2.00 2.92 4.95
CA PRO A 9 -1.33 2.78 6.24
C PRO A 9 -2.27 3.18 7.39
N THR A 10 -2.19 2.47 8.52
CA THR A 10 -2.98 2.78 9.71
C THR A 10 -2.42 4.01 10.44
N ASN A 11 -3.24 4.63 11.29
CA ASN A 11 -2.77 5.73 12.15
C ASN A 11 -1.57 5.32 13.02
N GLU A 12 -1.49 4.04 13.41
CA GLU A 12 -0.35 3.51 14.17
C GLU A 12 0.93 3.45 13.32
N ALA A 13 0.82 3.08 12.03
CA ALA A 13 1.96 3.12 11.11
C ALA A 13 2.47 4.55 10.91
N PHE A 14 1.58 5.54 10.86
CA PHE A 14 1.97 6.95 10.85
C PHE A 14 2.59 7.39 12.18
N ALA A 15 2.06 6.93 13.32
CA ALA A 15 2.61 7.27 14.64
C ALA A 15 3.99 6.64 14.90
N ALA A 16 4.31 5.53 14.22
CA ALA A 16 5.62 4.89 14.26
C ALA A 16 6.69 5.65 13.44
N LEU A 17 6.28 6.57 12.55
CA LEU A 17 7.22 7.39 11.80
C LEU A 17 7.85 8.45 12.71
N PRO A 18 9.12 8.82 12.46
CA PRO A 18 9.73 9.96 13.11
C PRO A 18 8.90 11.23 12.89
N PRO A 19 8.76 12.11 13.89
CA PRO A 19 7.98 13.34 13.76
C PRO A 19 8.51 14.24 12.63
N GLU A 20 9.80 14.20 12.34
CA GLU A 20 10.42 14.91 11.22
C GLU A 20 9.87 14.45 9.87
N GLN A 21 9.64 13.15 9.68
CA GLN A 21 9.07 12.62 8.43
C GLN A 21 7.57 12.93 8.32
N LEU A 22 6.84 12.92 9.45
CA LEU A 22 5.44 13.33 9.47
C LEU A 22 5.25 14.80 9.08
N GLU A 23 6.12 15.69 9.56
CA GLU A 23 6.08 17.11 9.18
C GLU A 23 6.46 17.33 7.71
N VAL A 24 7.44 16.58 7.18
CA VAL A 24 7.75 16.59 5.74
C VAL A 24 6.55 16.14 4.92
N LEU A 25 5.88 15.04 5.30
CA LEU A 25 4.68 14.56 4.60
C LEU A 25 3.49 15.54 4.68
N ARG A 26 3.42 16.37 5.72
CA ARG A 26 2.39 17.42 5.84
C ARG A 26 2.67 18.66 5.00
N THR A 27 3.93 19.01 4.84
CA THR A 27 4.36 20.23 4.15
C THR A 27 4.64 20.00 2.67
N ASP A 28 5.03 18.79 2.28
CA ASP A 28 5.34 18.41 0.91
C ASP A 28 4.20 17.60 0.28
N ALA A 29 3.38 18.30 -0.50
CA ALA A 29 2.30 17.69 -1.26
C ALA A 29 2.78 16.69 -2.33
N ALA A 30 3.98 16.86 -2.88
CA ALA A 30 4.54 15.93 -3.86
C ALA A 30 4.96 14.62 -3.17
N ALA A 31 5.61 14.70 -2.01
CA ALA A 31 5.95 13.54 -1.19
C ALA A 31 4.70 12.79 -0.72
N LEU A 32 3.66 13.51 -0.27
CA LEU A 32 2.38 12.90 0.10
C LEU A 32 1.72 12.19 -1.09
N THR A 33 1.76 12.81 -2.27
CA THR A 33 1.20 12.22 -3.49
C THR A 33 1.96 10.95 -3.86
N SER A 34 3.29 10.99 -3.92
CA SER A 34 4.12 9.81 -4.19
C SER A 34 3.85 8.68 -3.19
N LEU A 35 3.74 9.01 -1.89
CA LEU A 35 3.37 8.05 -0.86
C LEU A 35 2.01 7.41 -1.15
N VAL A 36 0.95 8.19 -1.38
CA VAL A 36 -0.40 7.64 -1.65
C VAL A 36 -0.43 6.80 -2.93
N TYR A 37 0.29 7.23 -3.97
CA TYR A 37 0.40 6.50 -5.24
C TYR A 37 1.17 5.18 -5.10
N TYR A 38 2.17 5.14 -4.22
CA TYR A 38 2.86 3.91 -3.88
C TYR A 38 1.92 2.92 -3.19
N HIS A 39 0.98 3.41 -2.38
CA HIS A 39 -0.02 2.57 -1.70
C HIS A 39 -1.20 2.13 -2.59
N ALA A 40 -1.17 2.45 -3.88
CA ALA A 40 -2.20 2.10 -4.83
C ALA A 40 -1.62 1.33 -6.03
N PHE A 41 -2.29 0.28 -6.45
CA PHE A 41 -2.00 -0.38 -7.72
C PHE A 41 -3.28 -0.82 -8.42
N LEU A 42 -3.19 -0.96 -9.73
CA LEU A 42 -4.30 -1.43 -10.54
C LEU A 42 -4.39 -2.96 -10.43
N GLY A 43 -5.54 -3.47 -10.04
CA GLY A 43 -5.75 -4.90 -9.87
C GLY A 43 -6.96 -5.23 -9.01
N LEU A 44 -7.24 -6.52 -8.89
CA LEU A 44 -8.20 -7.05 -7.95
C LEU A 44 -7.46 -8.13 -7.14
N LEU A 45 -7.51 -8.06 -5.81
CA LEU A 45 -7.02 -9.14 -4.96
C LEU A 45 -8.21 -10.06 -4.65
N GLY A 46 -8.33 -11.13 -5.42
CA GLY A 46 -9.27 -12.20 -5.12
C GLY A 46 -8.65 -13.23 -4.14
N PRO A 47 -9.45 -14.11 -3.53
CA PRO A 47 -8.95 -15.15 -2.62
C PRO A 47 -7.91 -16.08 -3.25
N ASP A 48 -7.95 -16.27 -4.56
CA ASP A 48 -7.02 -17.12 -5.34
C ASP A 48 -5.91 -16.34 -6.09
N ASP A 49 -5.99 -15.00 -6.14
CA ASP A 49 -5.15 -14.15 -7.02
C ASP A 49 -4.24 -13.18 -6.23
N VAL A 50 -3.54 -13.72 -5.23
CA VAL A 50 -2.87 -12.93 -4.19
C VAL A 50 -1.35 -13.01 -4.21
N LYS A 51 -0.75 -13.61 -5.25
CA LYS A 51 0.70 -13.80 -5.35
C LYS A 51 1.25 -13.22 -6.65
N GLY A 52 2.13 -12.22 -6.55
CA GLY A 52 2.89 -11.71 -7.68
C GLY A 52 3.40 -10.29 -7.50
N GLN A 53 4.32 -9.89 -8.38
CA GLN A 53 4.81 -8.53 -8.49
C GLN A 53 3.77 -7.67 -9.21
N ARG A 54 3.49 -6.49 -8.65
CA ARG A 54 2.52 -5.53 -9.18
C ARG A 54 3.17 -4.14 -9.24
N PRO A 55 3.11 -3.43 -10.38
CA PRO A 55 3.55 -2.05 -10.44
C PRO A 55 2.55 -1.15 -9.71
N THR A 56 3.04 -0.33 -8.79
CA THR A 56 2.26 0.72 -8.14
C THR A 56 1.94 1.85 -9.10
N GLN A 57 1.03 2.75 -8.73
CA GLN A 57 0.77 3.96 -9.51
C GLN A 57 1.94 4.95 -9.47
N GLU A 58 2.83 4.83 -8.48
CA GLU A 58 4.07 5.59 -8.42
C GLU A 58 5.12 5.06 -9.43
N GLY A 59 5.03 3.77 -9.79
CA GLY A 59 5.89 3.12 -10.78
C GLY A 59 6.84 2.09 -10.17
N THR A 60 7.01 2.11 -8.84
CA THR A 60 7.77 1.06 -8.13
C THR A 60 7.00 -0.26 -8.13
N GLU A 61 7.70 -1.36 -8.37
CA GLU A 61 7.15 -2.71 -8.25
C GLU A 61 7.09 -3.13 -6.78
N ILE A 62 5.92 -3.59 -6.35
CA ILE A 62 5.70 -4.18 -5.03
C ILE A 62 5.40 -5.67 -5.19
N GLU A 63 5.88 -6.46 -4.24
CA GLU A 63 5.52 -7.87 -4.19
C GLU A 63 4.33 -8.05 -3.25
N VAL A 64 3.24 -8.60 -3.77
CA VAL A 64 2.08 -8.98 -2.96
C VAL A 64 2.12 -10.49 -2.78
N THR A 65 2.14 -10.93 -1.53
CA THR A 65 2.10 -12.33 -1.15
C THR A 65 0.97 -12.57 -0.15
N GLY A 66 0.18 -13.61 -0.33
CA GLY A 66 -0.92 -13.88 0.59
C GLY A 66 -1.86 -14.96 0.10
N SER A 67 -2.78 -15.38 0.97
CA SER A 67 -3.87 -16.32 0.63
C SER A 67 -5.01 -16.14 1.64
N GLY A 68 -6.27 -16.14 1.18
CA GLY A 68 -7.44 -16.24 2.07
C GLY A 68 -7.68 -15.05 3.03
N GLY A 69 -7.24 -13.84 2.67
CA GLY A 69 -7.43 -12.63 3.49
C GLY A 69 -6.20 -12.20 4.30
N ASP A 70 -5.20 -13.08 4.46
CA ASP A 70 -3.88 -12.71 4.95
C ASP A 70 -3.00 -12.27 3.78
N ILE A 71 -3.02 -10.98 3.47
CA ILE A 71 -2.23 -10.35 2.40
C ILE A 71 -1.06 -9.59 3.02
N GLN A 72 0.13 -9.78 2.46
CA GLN A 72 1.36 -9.08 2.79
C GLN A 72 1.88 -8.36 1.55
N VAL A 73 2.39 -7.16 1.75
CA VAL A 73 3.06 -6.34 0.73
C VAL A 73 4.51 -6.17 1.13
N ASN A 74 5.42 -6.44 0.18
CA ASN A 74 6.88 -6.39 0.36
C ASN A 74 7.39 -7.17 1.58
N GLU A 75 6.74 -8.31 1.90
CA GLU A 75 7.07 -9.19 3.04
C GLU A 75 7.07 -8.49 4.43
N THR A 76 6.62 -7.24 4.51
CA THR A 76 6.80 -6.36 5.67
C THR A 76 5.49 -5.72 6.12
N ALA A 77 4.61 -5.37 5.19
CA ALA A 77 3.34 -4.72 5.49
C ALA A 77 2.18 -5.71 5.40
N LYS A 78 1.54 -6.02 6.54
CA LYS A 78 0.33 -6.85 6.57
C LYS A 78 -0.91 -6.00 6.30
N VAL A 79 -1.73 -6.42 5.35
CA VAL A 79 -3.05 -5.83 5.11
C VAL A 79 -4.00 -6.33 6.20
N VAL A 80 -4.51 -5.40 7.01
CA VAL A 80 -5.36 -5.72 8.18
C VAL A 80 -6.83 -5.86 7.78
N CYS A 81 -7.26 -5.11 6.77
CA CYS A 81 -8.64 -5.13 6.30
C CYS A 81 -8.68 -4.76 4.82
N GLY A 82 -8.97 -5.74 3.97
CA GLY A 82 -9.27 -5.54 2.56
C GLY A 82 -10.52 -6.35 2.26
N GLY A 83 -11.58 -5.70 1.76
CA GLY A 83 -12.74 -6.42 1.27
C GLY A 83 -12.31 -7.29 0.10
N ILE A 84 -12.18 -8.59 0.37
CA ILE A 84 -12.14 -9.66 -0.63
C ILE A 84 -13.56 -10.03 -1.05
#